data_AF-A0AA36HKN8-F1
#
_entry.id   AF-A0AA36HKN8-F1
#
_cell.length_a   1.000
_cell.length_b   1.000
_cell.length_c   1.000
_cell.angle_alpha   90.00
_cell.angle_beta   90.00
_cell.angle_gamma   90.00
#
_symmetry.space_group_name_H-M   'P 1'
#
loop_
_entity.id
_entity.type
_entity.pdbx_description
1 polymer ?
#
loop_
_entity_poly.entity_id
_entity_poly.type
_entity_poly.pdbx_seq_one_letter_code
_entity_poly.pdbx_strand_id
1 'polypeptide(L)'
;MSNTRIASQVLINNDMTKKQPWLPEVKEVSGLHFVKLHKWDRGFTRYVSGKCLDLRKGHACNIGCDFLDNLQSKVHEASKEAVKRVLDAEVEEQDAGKPKPKRRRIVRADDKHLGPEWITVHLPPLGEFHAIDVRILWSVKGADLWVELNSDVLEYIRQAILESQQGLMSA
;
A
#
# COMPACT_ATOMS: atom_id res chain seq x y z
N MET A 1 -39.86 -1.63 10.20
CA MET A 1 -39.08 -0.39 10.42
C MET A 1 -38.04 -0.29 9.32
N SER A 2 -38.00 0.83 8.58
CA SER A 2 -37.09 0.99 7.43
C SER A 2 -35.68 1.34 7.92
N ASN A 3 -34.69 0.48 7.63
CA ASN A 3 -33.27 0.70 7.94
C ASN A 3 -32.54 1.37 6.77
N THR A 4 -33.05 2.52 6.30
CA THR A 4 -32.41 3.27 5.22
C THR A 4 -31.10 3.87 5.74
N ARG A 5 -29.97 3.51 5.12
CA ARG A 5 -28.64 4.07 5.40
C ARG A 5 -28.14 4.81 4.16
N ILE A 6 -27.68 6.04 4.35
CA ILE A 6 -27.07 6.88 3.31
C ILE A 6 -25.58 6.97 3.64
N ALA A 7 -24.71 6.72 2.66
CA ALA A 7 -23.26 6.82 2.82
C ALA A 7 -22.64 7.38 1.54
N SER A 8 -21.64 8.25 1.71
CA SER A 8 -20.78 8.72 0.63
C SER A 8 -19.66 7.69 0.39
N GLN A 9 -19.39 7.36 -0.87
CA GLN A 9 -18.31 6.45 -1.26
C GLN A 9 -17.46 7.06 -2.37
N VAL A 10 -16.17 6.76 -2.33
CA VAL A 10 -15.25 7.10 -3.42
C VAL A 10 -15.47 6.15 -4.58
N LEU A 11 -15.55 6.71 -5.77
CA LEU A 11 -15.72 5.98 -7.02
C LEU A 11 -14.52 6.25 -7.91
N ILE A 12 -13.82 5.18 -8.29
CA ILE A 12 -12.65 5.24 -9.16
C ILE A 12 -13.02 4.59 -10.49
N ASN A 13 -12.81 5.32 -11.59
CA ASN A 13 -13.05 4.85 -12.93
C ASN A 13 -11.91 5.24 -13.87
N ASN A 14 -11.81 4.49 -14.95
CA ASN A 14 -11.01 4.81 -16.12
C ASN A 14 -11.81 4.44 -17.38
N ASP A 15 -11.27 4.72 -18.56
CA ASP A 15 -11.95 4.46 -19.83
C ASP A 15 -12.40 3.00 -20.01
N MET A 16 -11.67 2.06 -19.42
CA MET A 16 -11.98 0.63 -19.48
C MET A 16 -13.04 0.18 -18.46
N THR A 17 -13.20 0.90 -17.34
CA THR A 17 -14.09 0.52 -16.24
C THR A 17 -15.36 1.36 -16.13
N LYS A 18 -15.64 2.23 -17.12
CA LYS A 18 -16.84 3.10 -17.16
C LYS A 18 -18.16 2.40 -16.80
N LYS A 19 -18.34 1.13 -17.20
CA LYS A 19 -19.57 0.35 -16.94
C LYS A 19 -19.64 -0.26 -15.54
N GLN A 20 -18.49 -0.53 -14.92
CA GLN A 20 -18.40 -1.15 -13.60
C GLN A 20 -17.22 -0.53 -12.84
N PRO A 21 -17.44 0.65 -12.24
CA PRO A 21 -16.38 1.39 -11.55
C PRO A 21 -15.93 0.65 -10.29
N TRP A 22 -14.71 0.94 -9.85
CA TRP A 22 -14.16 0.40 -8.63
C TRP A 22 -14.57 1.26 -7.43
N LEU A 23 -15.07 0.60 -6.38
CA LEU A 23 -15.47 1.20 -5.11
C LEU A 23 -14.49 0.70 -4.03
N PRO A 24 -13.32 1.34 -3.87
CA PRO A 24 -12.32 0.88 -2.90
C PRO A 24 -12.77 1.10 -1.46
N GLU A 25 -12.18 0.32 -0.55
CA GLU A 25 -12.21 0.62 0.87
C GLU A 25 -11.30 1.84 1.12
N VAL A 26 -11.87 2.89 1.71
CA VAL A 26 -11.15 4.15 2.00
C VAL A 26 -11.03 4.34 3.51
N LYS A 27 -9.85 4.77 3.95
CA LYS A 27 -9.58 5.22 5.31
C LYS A 27 -9.14 6.67 5.31
N GLU A 28 -9.69 7.45 6.23
CA GLU A 28 -9.23 8.79 6.52
C GLU A 28 -8.28 8.74 7.72
N VAL A 29 -7.08 9.32 7.56
CA VAL A 29 -6.09 9.46 8.62
C VAL A 29 -5.53 10.88 8.54
N SER A 30 -5.75 11.68 9.58
CA SER A 30 -5.32 13.08 9.69
C SER A 30 -5.67 13.94 8.47
N GLY A 31 -6.90 13.79 7.97
CA GLY A 31 -7.44 14.55 6.83
C GLY A 31 -6.97 14.07 5.45
N LEU A 32 -6.11 13.04 5.39
CA LEU A 32 -5.70 12.39 4.14
C LEU A 32 -6.50 11.11 3.92
N HIS A 33 -6.84 10.84 2.67
CA HIS A 33 -7.58 9.64 2.27
C HIS A 33 -6.63 8.59 1.73
N PHE A 34 -6.81 7.34 2.16
CA PHE A 34 -6.03 6.20 1.72
C PHE A 34 -6.95 5.10 1.20
N VAL A 35 -6.58 4.51 0.07
CA VAL A 35 -7.29 3.39 -0.55
C VAL A 35 -6.56 2.08 -0.32
N LYS A 36 -7.33 1.04 -0.06
CA LYS A 36 -6.81 -0.32 0.07
C LYS A 36 -6.51 -0.92 -1.30
N LEU A 37 -5.26 -1.31 -1.52
CA LEU A 37 -4.82 -2.09 -2.66
C LEU A 37 -4.63 -3.55 -2.25
N HIS A 38 -5.30 -4.46 -2.95
CA HIS A 38 -5.21 -5.89 -2.66
C HIS A 38 -5.34 -6.73 -3.94
N LYS A 39 -4.45 -7.71 -4.12
CA LYS A 39 -4.37 -8.53 -5.34
C LYS A 39 -5.59 -9.42 -5.62
N TRP A 40 -6.42 -9.64 -4.61
CA TRP A 40 -7.67 -10.40 -4.74
C TRP A 40 -8.92 -9.52 -4.79
N ASP A 41 -8.77 -8.19 -4.82
CA ASP A 41 -9.90 -7.29 -5.06
C ASP A 41 -10.26 -7.33 -6.55
N ARG A 42 -11.51 -7.72 -6.83
CA ARG A 42 -12.08 -7.79 -8.18
C ARG A 42 -12.15 -6.42 -8.85
N GLY A 43 -12.49 -5.38 -8.08
CA GLY A 43 -12.61 -4.02 -8.57
C GLY A 43 -11.23 -3.47 -8.95
N PHE A 44 -10.25 -3.64 -8.07
CA PHE A 44 -8.86 -3.28 -8.36
C PHE A 44 -8.28 -4.06 -9.54
N THR A 45 -8.50 -5.38 -9.60
CA THR A 45 -8.05 -6.23 -10.72
C THR A 45 -8.60 -5.74 -12.05
N ARG A 46 -9.88 -5.35 -12.08
CA ARG A 46 -10.50 -4.81 -13.28
C ARG A 46 -10.01 -3.41 -13.60
N TYR A 47 -9.82 -2.56 -12.61
CA TYR A 47 -9.24 -1.23 -12.79
C TYR A 47 -7.85 -1.31 -13.45
N VAL A 48 -7.01 -2.26 -13.02
CA VAL A 48 -5.66 -2.44 -13.57
C VAL A 48 -5.68 -3.15 -14.92
N SER A 49 -6.24 -4.36 -14.99
CA SER A 49 -6.11 -5.24 -16.17
C SER A 49 -7.25 -5.10 -17.20
N GLY A 50 -8.34 -4.43 -16.85
CA GLY A 50 -9.60 -4.45 -17.61
C GLY A 50 -10.36 -5.77 -17.53
N LYS A 51 -9.75 -6.84 -17.01
CA LYS A 51 -10.35 -8.18 -16.89
C LYS A 51 -10.90 -8.39 -15.48
N CYS A 52 -11.97 -9.17 -15.39
CA CYS A 52 -12.50 -9.59 -14.10
C CYS A 52 -11.62 -10.69 -13.52
N LEU A 53 -11.33 -10.62 -12.22
CA LEU A 53 -10.68 -11.70 -11.49
C LEU A 53 -11.52 -12.98 -11.58
N ASP A 54 -10.94 -14.05 -12.14
CA ASP A 54 -11.57 -15.38 -12.15
C ASP A 54 -11.12 -16.15 -10.90
N LEU A 55 -12.09 -16.54 -10.05
CA LEU A 55 -11.85 -17.29 -8.81
C LEU A 55 -12.10 -18.80 -8.97
N ARG A 56 -12.39 -19.28 -10.19
CA ARG A 56 -12.60 -20.71 -10.42
C ARG A 56 -11.32 -21.49 -10.10
N LYS A 57 -11.48 -22.62 -9.40
CA LYS A 57 -10.38 -23.51 -9.01
C LYS A 57 -9.62 -23.95 -10.27
N GLY A 58 -8.32 -23.65 -10.34
CA GLY A 58 -7.47 -23.96 -11.50
C GLY A 58 -7.31 -22.84 -12.55
N HIS A 59 -8.09 -21.76 -12.47
CA HIS A 59 -8.00 -20.58 -13.34
C HIS A 59 -7.85 -19.28 -12.55
N ALA A 60 -7.34 -19.36 -11.31
CA ALA A 60 -7.16 -18.21 -10.44
C ALA A 60 -6.17 -17.21 -11.07
N CYS A 61 -6.69 -16.27 -11.85
CA CYS A 61 -5.95 -15.20 -12.47
C CYS A 61 -6.05 -14.00 -11.52
N ASN A 62 -5.15 -13.93 -10.55
CA ASN A 62 -4.95 -12.72 -9.76
C ASN A 62 -4.07 -11.74 -10.54
N ILE A 63 -3.93 -10.52 -10.02
CA ILE A 63 -2.80 -9.69 -10.42
C ILE A 63 -1.53 -10.36 -9.90
N GLY A 64 -0.99 -11.30 -10.67
CA GLY A 64 0.32 -11.90 -10.43
C GLY A 64 1.37 -10.87 -10.80
N CYS A 65 1.73 -10.01 -9.85
CA CYS A 65 2.80 -9.04 -10.04
C CYS A 65 3.70 -9.02 -8.82
N ASP A 66 5.00 -9.18 -9.05
CA ASP A 66 6.00 -9.01 -8.01
C ASP A 66 6.08 -7.55 -7.54
N PHE A 67 5.58 -6.60 -8.34
CA PHE A 67 5.58 -5.18 -8.00
C PHE A 67 4.88 -4.90 -6.66
N LEU A 68 3.66 -5.43 -6.45
CA LEU A 68 2.93 -5.19 -5.19
C LEU A 68 3.60 -5.85 -3.99
N ASP A 69 4.10 -7.07 -4.16
CA ASP A 69 4.80 -7.80 -3.10
C ASP A 69 6.14 -7.11 -2.77
N ASN A 70 6.84 -6.55 -3.77
CA ASN A 70 8.04 -5.72 -3.60
C ASN A 70 7.74 -4.38 -2.92
N LEU A 71 6.66 -3.71 -3.33
CA LEU A 71 6.23 -2.45 -2.72
C LEU A 71 5.86 -2.66 -1.25
N GLN A 72 5.15 -3.74 -0.94
CA GLN A 72 4.84 -4.13 0.42
C GLN A 72 6.10 -4.41 1.24
N SER A 73 7.09 -5.08 0.65
CA SER A 73 8.37 -5.35 1.31
C SER A 73 9.11 -4.05 1.65
N LYS A 74 9.17 -3.09 0.71
CA LYS A 74 9.74 -1.75 0.94
C LYS A 74 9.00 -1.00 2.05
N VAL A 75 7.66 -1.09 2.06
CA VAL A 75 6.82 -0.48 3.10
C VAL A 75 7.11 -1.06 4.47
N HIS A 76 7.24 -2.39 4.58
CA HIS A 76 7.59 -3.04 5.84
C HIS A 76 8.99 -2.67 6.31
N GLU A 77 9.95 -2.54 5.40
CA GLU A 77 11.31 -2.10 5.73
C GLU A 77 11.33 -0.66 6.26
N ALA A 78 10.73 0.28 5.53
CA ALA A 78 10.61 1.68 5.95
C ALA A 78 9.82 1.81 7.28
N SER A 79 8.78 1.00 7.47
CA SER A 79 8.00 0.97 8.70
C SER A 79 8.82 0.51 9.90
N LYS A 80 9.67 -0.51 9.73
CA LYS A 80 10.60 -0.98 10.77
C LYS A 80 11.67 0.06 11.08
N GLU A 81 12.19 0.72 10.04
CA GLU A 81 13.20 1.76 10.21
C GLU A 81 12.66 2.95 11.01
N ALA A 82 11.42 3.38 10.72
CA ALA A 82 10.78 4.48 11.44
C ALA A 82 10.67 4.22 12.95
N VAL A 83 10.19 3.03 13.35
CA VAL A 83 10.11 2.66 14.78
C VAL A 83 11.49 2.53 15.40
N LYS A 84 12.46 1.96 14.66
CA LYS A 84 13.82 1.82 15.16
C LYS A 84 14.44 3.18 15.48
N ARG A 85 14.20 4.22 14.67
CA ARG A 85 14.69 5.58 14.96
C ARG A 85 14.12 6.14 16.25
N VAL A 86 12.83 5.92 16.52
CA VAL A 86 12.17 6.35 17.77
C VAL A 86 12.77 5.61 18.96
N LEU A 87 12.91 4.30 18.87
CA LEU A 87 13.52 3.49 19.94
C LEU A 87 14.99 3.84 20.20
N ASP A 88 15.77 4.09 19.14
CA ASP A 88 17.18 4.47 19.27
C ASP A 88 17.28 5.87 19.93
N ALA A 89 16.37 6.82 19.63
CA ALA A 89 16.32 8.14 20.27
C ALA A 89 15.95 8.07 21.76
N GLU A 90 14.96 7.26 22.15
CA GLU A 90 14.58 7.07 23.56
C GLU A 90 15.73 6.49 24.40
N VAL A 91 16.52 5.58 23.82
CA VAL A 91 17.70 5.02 24.48
C VAL A 91 18.78 6.09 24.64
N GLU A 92 19.03 6.93 23.64
CA GLU A 92 20.02 7.99 23.73
C GLU A 92 19.64 9.09 24.75
N GLU A 93 18.35 9.39 24.92
CA GLU A 93 17.87 10.30 25.96
C GLU A 93 17.96 9.70 27.37
N GLN A 94 17.70 8.40 27.53
CA GLN A 94 17.75 7.72 28.84
C GLN A 94 19.17 7.33 29.28
N ASP A 95 20.08 7.10 28.33
CA ASP A 95 21.46 6.65 28.57
C ASP A 95 22.51 7.77 28.43
N ALA A 96 22.17 9.03 28.70
CA ALA A 96 23.14 10.12 28.88
C ALA A 96 24.10 9.81 30.05
N GLY A 97 25.10 8.94 29.80
CA GLY A 97 26.10 8.47 30.77
C GLY A 97 26.16 6.94 31.02
N LYS A 98 25.41 6.07 30.32
CA LYS A 98 25.45 4.60 30.53
C LYS A 98 25.86 3.81 29.27
N PRO A 99 26.47 2.61 29.42
CA PRO A 99 26.93 1.82 28.28
C PRO A 99 25.76 1.30 27.44
N LYS A 100 25.77 1.61 26.14
CA LYS A 100 24.73 1.23 25.17
C LYS A 100 24.41 -0.28 25.25
N PRO A 101 23.12 -0.68 25.28
CA PRO A 101 22.73 -2.08 25.37
C PRO A 101 23.21 -2.90 24.16
N LYS A 102 23.78 -4.08 24.43
CA LYS A 102 24.38 -4.99 23.41
C LYS A 102 23.38 -5.57 22.40
N ARG A 103 22.08 -5.51 22.67
CA ARG A 103 21.03 -6.03 21.77
C ARG A 103 19.95 -4.98 21.57
N ARG A 104 19.83 -4.51 20.32
CA ARG A 104 18.73 -3.65 19.88
C ARG A 104 17.40 -4.41 20.00
N ARG A 105 16.38 -3.77 20.56
CA ARG A 105 15.03 -4.33 20.68
C ARG A 105 14.43 -4.57 19.29
N ILE A 106 13.75 -5.69 19.10
CA ILE A 106 13.03 -6.02 17.86
C ILE A 106 11.67 -5.32 17.87
N VAL A 107 11.31 -4.67 16.75
CA VAL A 107 9.99 -4.02 16.54
C VAL A 107 8.87 -5.06 16.59
N ARG A 108 7.86 -4.83 17.42
CA ARG A 108 6.69 -5.69 17.62
C ARG A 108 5.41 -5.02 17.10
N ALA A 109 4.33 -5.77 17.00
CA ALA A 109 3.03 -5.23 16.57
C ALA A 109 2.46 -4.20 17.57
N ASP A 110 2.77 -4.36 18.85
CA ASP A 110 2.32 -3.45 19.92
C ASP A 110 2.99 -2.07 19.84
N ASP A 111 4.11 -1.96 19.11
CA ASP A 111 4.82 -0.70 18.84
C ASP A 111 4.10 0.18 17.81
N LYS A 112 2.82 -0.11 17.52
CA LYS A 112 1.97 0.64 16.58
C LYS A 112 1.85 2.13 16.89
N HIS A 113 1.94 2.49 18.15
CA HIS A 113 1.88 3.88 18.61
C HIS A 113 3.23 4.61 18.46
N LEU A 114 4.33 3.89 18.24
CA LEU A 114 5.66 4.46 18.05
C LEU A 114 5.96 4.77 16.57
N GLY A 115 5.20 4.17 15.65
CA GLY A 115 5.31 4.43 14.23
C GLY A 115 4.64 5.75 13.83
N PRO A 116 5.09 6.39 12.74
CA PRO A 116 4.34 7.50 12.14
C PRO A 116 3.00 6.99 11.61
N GLU A 117 2.05 7.89 11.35
CA GLU A 117 0.74 7.51 10.80
C GLU A 117 0.85 6.94 9.38
N TRP A 118 1.76 7.48 8.58
CA TRP A 118 2.14 6.99 7.26
C TRP A 118 3.65 7.10 7.06
N ILE A 119 4.13 6.36 6.07
CA ILE A 119 5.48 6.47 5.54
C ILE A 119 5.44 6.99 4.12
N THR A 120 6.54 7.60 3.68
CA THR A 120 6.73 8.01 2.30
C THR A 120 7.64 7.00 1.62
N VAL A 121 7.19 6.43 0.50
CA VAL A 121 7.99 5.54 -0.35
C VAL A 121 8.26 6.24 -1.67
N HIS A 122 9.53 6.35 -2.02
CA HIS A 122 9.96 6.89 -3.30
C HIS A 122 9.84 5.83 -4.39
N LEU A 123 9.02 6.10 -5.40
CA LEU A 123 8.89 5.27 -6.60
C LEU A 123 9.71 5.87 -7.73
N PRO A 124 10.53 5.07 -8.44
CA PRO A 124 11.37 5.57 -9.52
C PRO A 124 10.51 6.01 -10.72
N PRO A 125 11.08 6.66 -11.75
CA PRO A 125 10.37 6.91 -13.00
C PRO A 125 9.94 5.60 -13.68
N LEU A 126 8.80 5.63 -14.36
CA LEU A 126 8.22 4.47 -15.05
C LEU A 126 7.46 4.91 -16.31
N GLY A 127 7.87 4.45 -17.49
CA GLY A 127 7.25 4.88 -18.75
C GLY A 127 7.25 6.40 -18.88
N GLU A 128 6.06 7.00 -18.94
CA GLU A 128 5.87 8.45 -18.99
C GLU A 128 5.83 9.12 -17.61
N PHE A 129 5.74 8.36 -16.53
CA PHE A 129 5.68 8.88 -15.17
C PHE A 129 7.06 9.25 -14.65
N HIS A 130 7.17 10.44 -14.08
CA HIS A 130 8.33 10.86 -13.31
C HIS A 130 8.39 10.14 -11.95
N ALA A 131 9.53 10.22 -11.28
CA ALA A 131 9.66 9.71 -9.92
C ALA A 131 8.62 10.39 -9.01
N ILE A 132 7.96 9.59 -8.16
CA ILE A 132 6.87 10.05 -7.30
C ILE A 132 7.06 9.57 -5.87
N ASP A 133 6.82 10.47 -4.92
CA ASP A 133 6.74 10.15 -3.51
C ASP A 133 5.31 9.75 -3.16
N VAL A 134 5.15 8.55 -2.62
CA VAL A 134 3.84 7.98 -2.31
C VAL A 134 3.70 7.81 -0.81
N ARG A 135 2.64 8.37 -0.23
CA ARG A 135 2.29 8.12 1.18
C ARG A 135 1.53 6.81 1.30
N ILE A 136 1.97 5.98 2.23
CA ILE A 136 1.40 4.67 2.48
C ILE A 136 1.18 4.54 3.99
N LEU A 137 0.00 4.09 4.43
CA LEU A 137 -0.25 3.91 5.86
C LEU A 137 0.75 2.93 6.44
N TRP A 138 1.27 3.31 7.59
CA TRP A 138 2.27 2.54 8.27
C TRP A 138 1.69 1.21 8.79
N SER A 139 2.47 0.14 8.67
CA SER A 139 2.04 -1.20 9.07
C SER A 139 3.22 -2.12 9.37
N VAL A 140 3.17 -2.83 10.52
CA VAL A 140 4.23 -3.78 10.93
C VAL A 140 4.04 -5.18 10.34
N LYS A 141 2.78 -5.61 10.22
CA LYS A 141 2.41 -7.00 9.86
C LYS A 141 1.20 -7.10 8.94
N GLY A 142 0.63 -5.98 8.51
CA GLY A 142 -0.54 -5.99 7.64
C GLY A 142 -0.18 -6.45 6.23
N ALA A 143 -1.01 -7.35 5.70
CA ALA A 143 -0.98 -7.77 4.30
C ALA A 143 -1.59 -6.71 3.36
N ASP A 144 -2.34 -5.77 3.92
CA ASP A 144 -3.04 -4.73 3.17
C ASP A 144 -2.14 -3.53 2.91
N LEU A 145 -2.07 -3.10 1.66
CA LEU A 145 -1.36 -1.91 1.24
C LEU A 145 -2.35 -0.75 1.17
N TRP A 146 -2.18 0.27 2.00
CA TRP A 146 -3.06 1.44 2.05
C TRP A 146 -2.33 2.63 1.47
N VAL A 147 -2.67 3.01 0.25
CA VAL A 147 -1.96 4.04 -0.52
C VAL A 147 -2.78 5.31 -0.58
N GLU A 148 -2.13 6.46 -0.56
CA GLU A 148 -2.79 7.77 -0.71
C GLU A 148 -3.72 7.78 -1.92
N LEU A 149 -4.94 8.28 -1.70
CA LEU A 149 -5.95 8.45 -2.74
C LEU A 149 -5.55 9.65 -3.63
N ASN A 150 -4.74 9.36 -4.63
CA ASN A 150 -4.26 10.32 -5.62
C ASN A 150 -4.28 9.67 -7.01
N SER A 151 -4.76 10.40 -8.03
CA SER A 151 -4.89 9.88 -9.40
C SER A 151 -3.56 9.44 -9.99
N ASP A 152 -2.52 10.24 -9.81
CA ASP A 152 -1.20 10.02 -10.43
C ASP A 152 -0.51 8.81 -9.80
N VAL A 153 -0.67 8.66 -8.48
CA VAL A 153 -0.20 7.49 -7.73
C VAL A 153 -0.90 6.21 -8.22
N LEU A 154 -2.21 6.25 -8.38
CA LEU A 154 -2.98 5.08 -8.80
C LEU A 154 -2.70 4.67 -10.25
N GLU A 155 -2.56 5.64 -11.15
CA GLU A 155 -2.16 5.36 -12.54
C GLU A 155 -0.71 4.88 -12.63
N TYR A 156 0.21 5.44 -11.84
CA TYR A 156 1.58 4.93 -11.73
C TYR A 156 1.57 3.44 -11.31
N ILE A 157 0.87 3.11 -10.23
CA ILE A 157 0.81 1.73 -9.70
C ILE A 157 0.17 0.79 -10.74
N ARG A 158 -0.91 1.23 -11.38
CA ARG A 158 -1.56 0.49 -12.47
C ARG A 158 -0.58 0.20 -13.61
N GLN A 159 0.18 1.19 -14.06
CA GLN A 159 1.18 1.02 -15.11
C GLN A 159 2.31 0.07 -14.66
N ALA A 160 2.81 0.22 -13.43
CA ALA A 160 3.87 -0.63 -12.88
C ALA A 160 3.48 -2.11 -12.83
N ILE A 161 2.22 -2.37 -12.47
CA ILE A 161 1.66 -3.71 -12.47
C ILE A 161 1.59 -4.26 -13.89
N LEU A 162 1.07 -3.49 -14.85
CA LEU A 162 0.95 -3.91 -16.25
C LEU A 162 2.31 -4.23 -16.88
N GLU A 163 3.34 -3.41 -16.63
CA GLU A 163 4.70 -3.66 -17.13
C GLU A 163 5.33 -4.91 -16.50
N SER A 164 5.12 -5.12 -15.19
CA SER A 164 5.62 -6.33 -14.52
C SER A 164 5.02 -7.61 -15.08
N GLN A 165 3.75 -7.57 -15.53
CA GLN A 165 3.07 -8.70 -16.15
C GLN A 165 3.55 -8.98 -17.59
N GLN A 166 3.90 -7.94 -18.34
CA GLN A 166 4.46 -8.08 -19.70
C GLN A 166 5.88 -8.64 -19.67
N GLY A 167 6.68 -8.25 -18.68
CA GLY A 167 8.02 -8.82 -18.45
C GLY A 167 7.99 -10.32 -18.19
N LEU A 168 6.96 -10.82 -17.48
CA LEU A 168 6.75 -12.24 -17.21
C LEU A 168 6.29 -13.06 -18.43
N MET A 169 5.73 -12.43 -19.46
CA MET A 169 5.31 -13.12 -20.70
C MET A 169 6.41 -13.18 -21.77
N SER A 170 7.55 -12.51 -21.53
CA SER A 170 8.65 -12.37 -22.49
C SER A 170 9.89 -13.20 -22.10
N ALA A 171 9.81 -14.01 -21.04
CA ALA A 171 10.86 -14.88 -20.51
C ALA A 171 10.40 -16.35 -20.56
#